data_AF-T1BL37-F1
#
_entry.id   AF-T1BL37-F1
#
_cell.length_a   1.000
_cell.length_b   1.000
_cell.length_c   1.000
_cell.angle_alpha   90.00
_cell.angle_beta   90.00
_cell.angle_gamma   90.00
#
_symmetry.space_group_name_H-M   'P 1'
#
loop_
_entity.id
_entity.type
_entity.pdbx_description
1 polymer ?
#
loop_
_entity_poly.entity_id
_entity_poly.type
_entity_poly.pdbx_seq_one_letter_code
_entity_poly.pdbx_strand_id
1 'polypeptide(L)' 'MLSRDAGSYFFLGELFTDLPLPLDAEPATHCGSCTRCIDICPTRAIVAPRRLDARRCIAYLTIEHKGAIPEELRP' A
#
# COMPACT_ATOMS: atom_id res chain seq x y z
N MET A 1 3.88 -3.93 1.93
CA MET A 1 5.05 -4.54 2.61
C MET A 1 6.32 -3.90 2.07
N LEU A 2 7.44 -4.03 2.78
CA LEU A 2 8.75 -3.57 2.32
C LEU A 2 9.79 -4.65 2.64
N SER A 3 10.40 -5.23 1.61
CA SER A 3 11.52 -6.17 1.73
C SER A 3 12.84 -5.40 1.76
N ARG A 4 13.84 -5.94 2.48
CA ARG A 4 15.20 -5.37 2.48
C ARG A 4 15.86 -5.48 1.10
N ASP A 5 15.66 -6.60 0.40
CA ASP A 5 16.37 -6.89 -0.84
C ASP A 5 15.58 -6.46 -2.08
N ALA A 6 14.24 -6.44 -2.01
CA ALA A 6 13.37 -6.17 -3.15
C ALA A 6 12.56 -4.85 -3.03
N GLY A 7 12.68 -4.13 -1.91
CA GLY A 7 11.86 -2.94 -1.66
C GLY A 7 10.37 -3.28 -1.67
N SER A 8 9.56 -2.47 -2.36
CA SER A 8 8.11 -2.69 -2.51
C SER A 8 7.70 -3.27 -3.88
N TYR A 9 8.66 -3.59 -4.75
CA TYR A 9 8.42 -4.02 -6.13
C TYR A 9 8.37 -5.54 -6.24
N PHE A 10 7.39 -6.16 -5.59
CA PHE A 10 7.16 -7.60 -5.65
C PHE A 10 5.67 -7.90 -5.51
N PHE A 11 5.27 -9.08 -5.98
CA PHE A 11 3.90 -9.57 -5.82
C PHE A 11 3.74 -10.36 -4.53
N LEU A 12 2.53 -10.31 -3.98
CA LEU A 12 2.13 -11.16 -2.86
C LEU A 12 1.27 -12.30 -3.39
N GLY A 13 1.51 -13.49 -2.87
CA GLY A 13 0.69 -14.67 -3.09
C GLY A 13 0.57 -15.46 -1.79
N GLU A 14 -0.55 -16.14 -1.63
CA GLU A 14 -0.83 -16.99 -0.47
C GLU A 14 -1.28 -18.38 -0.93
N LEU A 15 -0.92 -19.41 -0.17
CA LEU A 15 -1.34 -20.79 -0.38
C LEU A 15 -1.85 -21.34 0.95
N PHE A 16 -3.13 -21.72 0.99
CA PHE A 16 -3.73 -22.36 2.14
C PHE A 16 -3.39 -23.85 2.15
N THR A 17 -2.95 -24.36 3.30
CA THR A 17 -2.59 -25.76 3.50
C THR A 17 -2.90 -26.19 4.94
N ASP A 18 -3.15 -27.48 5.11
CA ASP A 18 -3.31 -28.17 6.39
C ASP A 18 -2.00 -28.79 6.91
N LEU A 19 -0.90 -28.63 6.17
CA LEU A 19 0.43 -29.04 6.61
C LEU A 19 0.83 -28.28 7.89
N PRO A 20 1.35 -28.97 8.92
CA PRO A 20 1.76 -28.33 10.17
C PRO A 20 3.11 -27.63 10.02
N LEU A 21 3.13 -26.50 9.30
CA LEU A 21 4.33 -25.71 9.07
C LEU A 21 4.67 -24.86 10.30
N PRO A 22 5.97 -24.67 10.63
CA PRO A 22 6.35 -23.74 11.69
C PRO A 22 5.98 -22.31 11.30
N LEU A 23 5.64 -21.50 12.31
CA LEU A 23 5.35 -20.08 12.11
C LEU A 23 6.64 -19.27 11.98
N ASP A 24 6.61 -18.26 11.10
CA ASP A 24 7.69 -17.30 10.96
C ASP A 24 7.66 -16.23 12.08
N ALA A 25 8.82 -15.62 12.33
CA ALA A 25 8.93 -14.49 13.23
C ALA A 25 8.35 -13.21 12.59
N GLU A 26 7.88 -12.30 13.44
CA GLU A 26 7.39 -11.00 12.96
C GLU A 26 8.51 -10.18 12.29
N PRO A 27 8.25 -9.57 11.12
CA PRO A 27 9.23 -8.73 10.46
C PRO A 27 9.39 -7.38 11.18
N ALA A 28 10.61 -6.85 11.16
CA ALA A 28 10.90 -5.54 11.73
C ALA A 28 10.22 -4.40 10.97
N THR A 29 9.91 -3.30 11.66
CA THR A 29 9.43 -2.06 11.02
C THR A 29 10.59 -1.27 10.40
N HIS A 30 10.40 -0.79 9.17
CA HIS A 30 11.47 -0.14 8.39
C HIS A 30 11.30 1.37 8.16
N CYS A 31 10.12 1.93 8.43
CA CYS A 31 9.85 3.34 8.11
C CYS A 31 10.42 4.34 9.13
N GLY A 32 10.52 3.98 10.41
CA GLY A 32 10.95 4.90 11.46
C GLY A 32 10.16 6.21 11.46
N SER A 33 10.86 7.35 11.38
CA SER A 33 10.29 8.70 11.27
C SER A 33 10.07 9.19 9.83
N CYS A 34 10.29 8.36 8.81
CA CYS A 34 10.18 8.74 7.41
C CYS A 34 8.73 9.01 6.99
N THR A 35 8.49 10.15 6.32
CA THR A 35 7.19 10.56 5.77
C THR A 35 7.17 10.72 4.26
N ARG A 36 8.26 10.37 3.55
CA ARG A 36 8.45 10.67 2.12
C ARG A 36 7.27 10.29 1.22
N CYS A 37 6.66 9.11 1.43
CA CYS A 37 5.51 8.66 0.65
C CYS A 37 4.23 9.48 0.93
N ILE A 38 4.03 9.91 2.17
CA ILE A 38 2.92 10.78 2.59
C ILE A 38 3.06 12.16 1.94
N ASP A 39 4.29 12.68 1.95
CA ASP A 39 4.58 14.02 1.45
C ASP A 39 4.45 14.12 -0.08
N ILE A 40 4.91 13.09 -0.80
CA ILE A 40 4.90 13.07 -2.27
C ILE A 40 3.55 12.67 -2.87
N CYS A 41 2.62 12.10 -2.08
CA CYS A 41 1.34 11.61 -2.60
C CYS A 41 0.50 12.77 -3.19
N PRO A 42 0.26 12.81 -4.51
CA PRO A 42 -0.27 13.99 -5.19
C PRO A 42 -1.70 14.34 -4.77
N THR A 43 -2.51 13.33 -4.43
CA THR A 43 -3.89 13.51 -3.97
C THR A 43 -4.02 13.49 -2.45
N ARG A 44 -2.91 13.41 -1.71
CA ARG A 44 -2.89 13.20 -0.25
C ARG A 44 -3.74 12.01 0.20
N ALA A 45 -3.71 10.91 -0.56
CA ALA A 45 -4.44 9.69 -0.25
C ALA A 45 -3.90 8.98 1.01
N ILE A 46 -2.60 9.13 1.33
CA ILE A 46 -2.04 8.61 2.56
C ILE A 46 -2.26 9.63 3.68
N VAL A 47 -3.27 9.41 4.52
CA VAL A 47 -3.76 10.39 5.51
C VAL A 47 -2.99 10.35 6.83
N ALA A 48 -2.34 9.24 7.13
CA ALA A 48 -1.49 9.04 8.31
C ALA A 48 -0.55 7.84 8.08
N PRO A 49 0.48 7.60 8.91
CA PRO A 49 1.34 6.44 8.78
C PRO A 49 0.53 5.13 8.70
N ARG A 50 0.70 4.39 7.59
CA ARG A 50 -0.01 3.12 7.30
C ARG A 50 -1.53 3.25 7.20
N ARG A 51 -2.06 4.44 6.90
CA ARG A 51 -3.50 4.68 6.66
C ARG A 51 -3.72 5.36 5.31
N LEU A 52 -4.54 4.75 4.48
CA LEU A 52 -4.86 5.18 3.12
C LEU A 52 -6.36 5.47 2.98
N ASP A 53 -6.73 6.60 2.39
CA ASP A 53 -8.07 6.85 1.86
C ASP A 53 -8.12 6.44 0.37
N ALA A 54 -8.71 5.27 0.10
CA ALA A 54 -8.80 4.72 -1.25
C ALA A 54 -9.58 5.65 -2.21
N ARG A 55 -10.55 6.44 -1.71
CA ARG A 55 -11.38 7.33 -2.53
C ARG A 55 -10.58 8.45 -3.20
N ARG A 56 -9.36 8.70 -2.72
CA ARG A 56 -8.40 9.67 -3.27
C ARG A 56 -7.20 9.01 -3.95
N CYS A 57 -7.05 7.69 -3.81
CA CYS A 57 -5.89 6.96 -4.32
C CYS A 57 -5.98 6.82 -5.84
N ILE A 58 -4.95 7.29 -6.57
CA ILE A 58 -4.91 7.20 -8.03
C ILE A 58 -5.07 5.75 -8.49
N ALA A 59 -4.36 4.80 -7.87
CA ALA A 59 -4.45 3.39 -8.24
C ALA A 59 -5.87 2.83 -8.09
N TYR A 60 -6.57 3.15 -7.00
CA TYR A 60 -7.98 2.75 -6.83
C TYR A 60 -8.87 3.41 -7.90
N LEU A 61 -8.70 4.71 -8.10
CA LEU A 61 -9.52 5.50 -9.01
C LEU A 61 -9.39 5.05 -10.48
N THR A 62 -8.25 4.49 -10.88
CA THR A 62 -8.00 4.06 -12.26
C THR A 62 -8.17 2.57 -12.50
N ILE A 63 -8.04 1.73 -11.47
CA ILE A 63 -8.09 0.26 -11.61
C ILE A 63 -9.43 -0.30 -11.15
N GLU A 64 -9.97 0.19 -10.03
CA GLU A 64 -11.10 -0.45 -9.33
C GLU A 64 -12.39 0.38 -9.38
N HIS A 65 -12.27 1.71 -9.36
CA HIS A 65 -13.42 2.61 -9.35
C HIS A 65 -14.19 2.55 -10.67
N LYS A 66 -15.46 2.16 -10.61
CA LYS A 66 -16.30 1.94 -11.80
C LYS A 66 -16.91 3.23 -12.38
N GLY A 67 -16.82 4.35 -11.66
CA GLY A 67 -17.42 5.62 -12.05
C GLY A 67 -16.41 6.60 -12.63
N ALA A 68 -16.89 7.79 -12.99
CA ALA A 68 -16.00 8.89 -13.31
C ALA A 68 -15.17 9.28 -12.07
N ILE A 69 -13.89 9.59 -12.30
CA ILE A 69 -13.00 10.16 -11.27
C ILE A 69 -13.56 11.52 -10.85
N PRO A 70 -13.64 11.90 -9.56
CA PRO A 70 -14.12 13.23 -9.14
C PRO A 70 -13.34 14.37 -9.83
N GLU A 71 -14.02 15.45 -10.24
CA GLU A 71 -13.41 16.53 -11.03
C GLU A 71 -12.25 17.21 -10.31
N GLU A 72 -12.34 17.37 -9.00
CA GLU A 72 -11.29 17.94 -8.16
C GLU A 72 -10.01 17.08 -8.08
N LEU A 73 -10.06 15.85 -8.58
CA LEU A 73 -8.92 14.92 -8.66
C LEU A 73 -8.44 14.67 -10.09
N ARG A 74 -8.98 15.39 -11.08
CA ARG A 74 -8.53 15.35 -12.49
C ARG A 74 -7.54 16.50 -12.72
N PRO A 75 -6.28 16.21 -13.10
CA PRO A 75 -5.31 17.25 -13.47
C PRO A 75 -5.70 18.02 -14.74
#